data_AF-A0A1Q3E6M1-F1
#
_entry.id   AF-A0A1Q3E6M1-F1
#
_cell.length_a   1.000
_cell.length_b   1.000
_cell.length_c   1.000
_cell.angle_alpha   90.00
_cell.angle_beta   90.00
_cell.angle_gamma   90.00
#
_symmetry.space_group_name_H-M   'P 1'
#
loop_
_entity.id
_entity.type
_entity.pdbx_description
1 polymer ?
#
loop_
_entity_poly.entity_id
_entity_poly.type
_entity_poly.pdbx_seq_one_letter_code
_entity_poly.pdbx_strand_id
1 'polypeptide(L)'
;MNSDSPFSNSAVPSLDQDITKYTQELISSCLEGLPTFEESRYNTSTSDGPAVKYIQPPNPGWKFGEKVESSDLGRKWMEGSKLEDDWEHFDADKEDNRKIYSLMISGIQPRPIAFISSVSASGEENIAPFSFFQALSPSPPLIMISALNAPRIKDTTTNIQARDH
;
A
#
# COMPACT_ATOMS: atom_id res chain seq x y z
N MET A 1 -47.99 -39.58 -24.60
CA MET A 1 -48.83 -38.53 -24.01
C MET A 1 -48.04 -37.88 -22.89
N ASN A 2 -47.82 -36.58 -23.05
CA ASN A 2 -46.93 -35.73 -22.27
C ASN A 2 -47.44 -35.49 -20.85
N SER A 3 -46.50 -35.18 -19.96
CA SER A 3 -46.68 -34.06 -19.02
C SER A 3 -45.33 -33.39 -18.82
N ASP A 4 -45.10 -32.33 -19.60
CA ASP A 4 -43.97 -31.42 -19.52
C ASP A 4 -44.02 -30.63 -18.19
N SER A 5 -42.92 -30.64 -17.43
CA SER A 5 -42.72 -29.71 -16.29
C SER A 5 -42.05 -28.43 -16.78
N PRO A 6 -42.58 -27.23 -16.46
CA PRO A 6 -42.06 -25.97 -16.99
C PRO A 6 -40.98 -25.40 -16.07
N PHE A 7 -39.84 -26.07 -15.97
CA PHE A 7 -38.64 -25.47 -15.39
C PHE A 7 -37.46 -25.71 -16.32
N SER A 8 -37.54 -25.00 -17.44
CA SER A 8 -36.41 -24.66 -18.29
C SER A 8 -35.35 -23.95 -17.46
N ASN A 9 -34.12 -24.46 -17.51
CA ASN A 9 -32.91 -23.81 -17.00
C ASN A 9 -32.74 -22.43 -17.64
N SER A 10 -33.28 -21.38 -17.04
CA SER A 10 -32.75 -20.03 -17.23
C SER A 10 -31.62 -19.84 -16.24
N ALA A 11 -30.39 -19.96 -16.73
CA ALA A 11 -29.18 -19.62 -16.02
C ALA A 11 -29.32 -18.24 -15.38
N VAL A 12 -29.20 -18.18 -14.05
CA VAL A 12 -28.95 -16.93 -13.34
C VAL A 12 -27.58 -16.44 -13.83
N PRO A 13 -27.46 -15.25 -14.45
CA PRO A 13 -26.16 -14.74 -14.85
C PRO A 13 -25.29 -14.60 -13.60
N SER A 14 -24.14 -15.27 -13.58
CA SER A 14 -23.22 -15.23 -12.45
C SER A 14 -22.66 -13.82 -12.32
N LEU A 15 -23.08 -13.10 -11.28
CA LEU A 15 -22.60 -11.77 -10.90
C LEU A 15 -21.05 -11.68 -10.82
N ASP A 16 -20.39 -12.81 -10.58
CA ASP A 16 -18.92 -12.95 -10.57
C ASP A 16 -18.24 -12.70 -11.91
N GLN A 17 -18.91 -13.00 -13.03
CA GLN A 17 -18.31 -12.81 -14.36
C GLN A 17 -18.24 -11.33 -14.75
N ASP A 18 -19.26 -10.55 -14.39
CA ASP A 18 -19.31 -9.11 -14.69
C ASP A 18 -18.32 -8.30 -13.84
N ILE A 19 -18.14 -8.65 -12.56
CA ILE A 19 -17.13 -8.02 -11.70
C ILE A 19 -15.72 -8.34 -12.22
N THR A 20 -15.47 -9.59 -12.59
CA THR A 20 -14.14 -10.00 -13.11
C THR A 20 -13.85 -9.24 -14.41
N LYS A 21 -14.82 -9.12 -15.32
CA LYS A 21 -14.67 -8.39 -16.57
C LYS A 21 -14.41 -6.90 -16.35
N TYR A 22 -15.18 -6.27 -15.46
CA TYR A 22 -15.01 -4.85 -15.13
C TYR A 22 -13.63 -4.58 -14.50
N THR A 23 -13.18 -5.45 -13.59
CA THR A 23 -11.85 -5.34 -12.98
C THR A 23 -10.73 -5.49 -14.02
N GLN A 24 -10.88 -6.42 -14.97
CA GLN A 24 -9.93 -6.61 -16.07
C GLN A 24 -9.89 -5.40 -17.02
N GLU A 25 -11.04 -4.83 -17.35
CA GLU A 25 -11.13 -3.61 -18.18
C GLU A 25 -10.50 -2.39 -17.47
N LEU A 26 -10.71 -2.25 -16.16
CA LEU A 26 -10.14 -1.16 -15.36
C LEU A 26 -8.62 -1.30 -15.22
N ILE A 27 -8.12 -2.52 -14.97
CA ILE A 27 -6.70 -2.83 -14.95
C ILE A 27 -6.09 -2.56 -16.34
N SER A 28 -6.72 -3.01 -17.41
CA SER A 28 -6.26 -2.76 -18.78
C SER A 28 -6.19 -1.26 -19.08
N SER A 29 -7.21 -0.49 -18.70
CA SER A 29 -7.22 0.97 -18.86
C SER A 29 -6.15 1.68 -18.03
N CYS A 30 -5.85 1.22 -16.81
CA CYS A 30 -4.75 1.75 -16.00
C CYS A 30 -3.36 1.41 -16.56
N LEU A 31 -3.26 0.33 -17.35
CA LEU A 31 -2.02 -0.11 -17.99
C LEU A 31 -1.85 0.48 -19.41
N GLU A 32 -2.91 0.98 -20.03
CA GLU A 32 -2.86 1.67 -21.32
C GLU A 32 -1.97 2.92 -21.26
N GLY A 33 -0.84 2.86 -21.95
CA GLY A 33 0.15 3.95 -22.01
C GLY A 33 1.32 3.81 -21.03
N LEU A 34 1.33 2.79 -20.17
CA LEU A 34 2.54 2.41 -19.43
C LEU A 34 3.43 1.53 -20.32
N PRO A 35 4.77 1.68 -20.24
CA PRO A 35 5.67 0.80 -20.94
C PRO A 35 5.40 -0.64 -20.49
N THR A 36 5.43 -1.58 -21.43
CA THR A 36 5.34 -3.00 -21.11
C THR A 36 6.45 -3.38 -20.13
N PHE A 37 6.23 -4.45 -19.34
CA PHE A 37 7.24 -4.90 -18.39
C PHE A 37 8.60 -5.17 -19.07
N GLU A 38 8.60 -5.62 -20.33
CA GLU A 38 9.81 -5.78 -21.15
C GLU A 38 10.45 -4.45 -21.57
N GLU A 39 9.67 -3.43 -21.93
CA GLU A 39 10.17 -2.08 -22.25
C GLU A 39 10.71 -1.34 -21.01
N SER A 40 10.21 -1.67 -19.82
CA SER A 40 10.70 -1.13 -18.54
C SER A 40 11.96 -1.83 -18.01
N ARG A 41 12.39 -2.94 -18.64
CA ARG A 41 13.62 -3.62 -18.24
C ARG A 41 14.78 -2.66 -18.46
N TYR A 42 15.54 -2.43 -17.39
CA TYR A 42 16.85 -1.81 -17.51
C TYR A 42 17.67 -2.63 -18.50
N ASN A 43 17.98 -2.07 -19.66
CA ASN A 43 18.73 -2.77 -20.70
C ASN A 43 20.18 -3.00 -20.21
N THR A 44 20.46 -4.22 -19.72
CA THR A 44 21.82 -4.59 -19.28
C THR A 44 22.72 -5.02 -20.44
N SER A 45 22.25 -4.95 -21.69
CA SER A 45 22.91 -5.55 -22.86
C SER A 45 23.57 -4.55 -23.82
N THR A 46 23.44 -3.24 -23.58
CA THR A 46 24.16 -2.21 -24.33
C THR A 46 25.20 -1.54 -23.46
N SER A 47 26.47 -1.64 -23.84
CA SER A 47 27.63 -0.96 -23.21
C SER A 47 27.62 0.56 -23.35
N ASP A 48 26.59 1.15 -23.95
CA ASP A 48 26.49 2.59 -24.27
C ASP A 48 25.75 3.40 -23.20
N GLY A 49 25.28 2.77 -22.12
CA GLY A 49 24.79 3.48 -20.93
C GLY A 49 25.93 3.98 -20.03
N PRO A 50 25.74 5.02 -19.22
CA PRO A 50 26.74 5.41 -18.23
C PRO A 50 27.08 4.20 -17.36
N ALA A 51 28.36 3.86 -17.27
CA ALA A 51 28.83 2.72 -16.50
C ALA A 51 28.22 2.78 -15.10
N VAL A 52 27.65 1.67 -14.63
CA VAL A 52 27.11 1.55 -13.27
C VAL A 52 28.23 1.92 -12.30
N LYS A 53 28.15 3.13 -11.73
CA LYS A 53 29.13 3.62 -10.76
C LYS A 53 28.83 2.94 -9.45
N TYR A 54 29.69 2.01 -9.07
CA TYR A 54 29.63 1.42 -7.74
C TYR A 54 29.91 2.52 -6.71
N ILE A 55 28.87 2.93 -5.97
CA ILE A 55 28.98 3.88 -4.86
C ILE A 55 29.12 3.05 -3.59
N GLN A 56 30.26 3.20 -2.92
CA GLN A 56 30.47 2.60 -1.61
C GLN A 56 29.45 3.19 -0.62
N PRO A 57 28.96 2.41 0.36
CA PRO A 57 28.09 2.96 1.39
C PRO A 57 28.81 4.11 2.12
N PRO A 58 28.10 5.14 2.62
CA PRO A 58 28.73 6.30 3.25
C PRO A 58 29.70 5.97 4.40
N ASN A 59 29.54 4.80 5.01
CA ASN A 59 30.50 4.22 5.96
C ASN A 59 30.85 2.77 5.57
N PRO A 60 31.85 2.54 4.69
CA PRO A 60 32.26 1.21 4.23
C PRO A 60 32.90 0.35 5.32
N GLY A 61 33.38 0.99 6.40
CA GLY A 61 34.04 0.32 7.53
C GLY A 61 33.11 -0.04 8.67
N TRP A 62 31.81 0.25 8.57
CA TRP A 62 30.85 0.05 9.65
C TRP A 62 30.77 -1.43 10.07
N LYS A 63 30.83 -1.69 11.37
CA LYS A 63 30.67 -3.03 11.96
C LYS A 63 29.37 -3.13 12.75
N PHE A 64 28.80 -4.33 12.79
CA PHE A 64 27.61 -4.60 13.61
C PHE A 64 27.85 -4.21 15.08
N GLY A 65 26.94 -3.42 15.64
CA GLY A 65 27.03 -2.90 17.02
C GLY A 65 27.82 -1.59 17.17
N GLU A 66 28.44 -1.11 16.10
CA GLU A 66 29.09 0.20 16.08
C GLU A 66 28.04 1.31 16.09
N LYS A 67 28.10 2.13 17.14
CA LYS A 67 27.22 3.29 17.34
C LYS A 67 27.37 4.30 16.21
N VAL A 68 26.29 4.97 15.82
CA VAL A 68 26.31 5.97 14.73
C VAL A 68 27.33 7.08 15.01
N GLU A 69 27.50 7.46 16.27
CA GLU A 69 28.41 8.50 16.74
C GLU A 69 29.90 8.12 16.64
N SER A 70 30.24 6.86 16.33
CA SER A 70 31.63 6.43 16.19
C SER A 70 32.32 7.08 14.99
N SER A 71 31.55 7.32 13.92
CA SER A 71 32.06 7.88 12.67
C SER A 71 31.94 9.41 12.67
N ASP A 72 32.87 10.11 12.03
CA ASP A 72 32.79 11.56 11.84
C ASP A 72 31.51 11.97 11.09
N LEU A 73 31.07 11.14 10.13
CA LEU A 73 29.82 11.36 9.38
C LEU A 73 28.60 11.21 10.28
N GLY A 74 28.56 10.16 11.11
CA GLY A 74 27.43 9.90 12.00
C GLY A 74 27.35 10.86 13.18
N ARG A 75 28.48 11.38 13.68
CA ARG A 75 28.47 12.54 14.61
C ARG A 75 27.87 13.77 13.98
N LYS A 76 28.28 14.12 12.76
CA LYS A 76 27.65 15.24 12.01
C LYS A 76 26.15 15.01 11.88
N TRP A 77 25.73 13.82 11.43
CA TRP A 77 24.33 13.45 11.28
C TRP A 77 23.52 13.61 12.59
N MET A 78 24.09 13.19 13.73
CA MET A 78 23.48 13.32 15.06
C MET A 78 23.51 14.73 15.64
N GLU A 79 24.51 15.54 15.30
CA GLU A 79 24.61 16.95 15.68
C GLU A 79 23.59 17.84 14.93
N GLY A 80 22.68 17.22 14.16
CA GLY A 80 21.69 17.93 13.36
C GLY A 80 22.37 18.71 12.23
N SER A 81 23.47 18.17 11.69
CA SER A 81 24.23 18.85 10.67
C SER A 81 23.33 19.17 9.50
N LYS A 82 23.21 20.48 9.27
CA LYS A 82 23.31 21.14 7.98
C LYS A 82 24.48 20.55 7.16
N LEU A 83 24.40 19.26 6.83
CA LEU A 83 25.18 18.64 5.79
C LEU A 83 24.65 19.29 4.51
N GLU A 84 25.44 20.21 3.97
CA GLU A 84 25.37 20.75 2.61
C GLU A 84 23.97 20.68 1.97
N ASP A 85 23.20 21.75 2.18
CA ASP A 85 21.93 22.14 1.56
C ASP A 85 20.79 21.08 1.47
N ASP A 86 19.59 21.50 1.87
CA ASP A 86 18.27 20.95 1.49
C ASP A 86 17.58 19.82 2.30
N TRP A 87 18.13 19.30 3.40
CA TRP A 87 17.41 18.30 4.22
C TRP A 87 16.75 18.90 5.48
N GLU A 88 15.43 18.77 5.58
CA GLU A 88 14.66 19.11 6.79
C GLU A 88 14.48 17.86 7.67
N HIS A 89 14.90 17.95 8.94
CA HIS A 89 14.71 16.89 9.93
C HIS A 89 13.47 17.16 10.76
N PHE A 90 12.59 16.16 10.87
CA PHE A 90 11.39 16.22 11.70
C PHE A 90 11.51 15.25 12.88
N ASP A 91 11.51 15.80 14.10
CA ASP A 91 11.46 15.01 15.33
C ASP A 91 10.00 14.65 15.66
N ALA A 92 9.64 13.39 15.45
CA ALA A 92 8.26 12.91 15.62
C ALA A 92 7.72 13.10 17.05
N ASP A 93 8.59 13.15 18.07
CA ASP A 93 8.17 13.33 19.46
C ASP A 93 7.87 14.79 19.81
N LYS A 94 8.36 15.73 18.99
CA LYS A 94 8.22 17.18 19.23
C LYS A 94 7.25 17.87 18.27
N GLU A 95 6.89 17.24 17.16
CA GLU A 95 6.08 17.81 16.10
C GLU A 95 4.57 17.60 16.31
N ASP A 96 3.74 18.44 15.68
CA ASP A 96 2.29 18.26 15.69
C ASP A 96 1.89 16.98 14.92
N ASN A 97 1.07 16.13 15.55
CA ASN A 97 0.62 14.86 14.96
C ASN A 97 -0.06 15.02 13.57
N ARG A 98 -0.72 16.15 13.30
CA ARG A 98 -1.30 16.43 11.97
C ARG A 98 -0.22 16.70 10.94
N LYS A 99 0.87 17.38 11.32
CA LYS A 99 2.03 17.60 10.44
C LYS A 99 2.71 16.28 10.12
N ILE A 100 2.96 15.43 11.11
CA ILE A 100 3.51 14.09 10.91
C ILE A 100 2.58 13.23 10.02
N TYR A 101 1.28 13.24 10.29
CA TYR A 101 0.30 12.56 9.44
C TYR A 101 0.36 13.08 8.00
N SER A 102 0.43 14.40 7.81
CA SER A 102 0.51 15.02 6.49
C SER A 102 1.75 14.58 5.74
N LEU A 103 2.92 14.57 6.39
CA LEU A 103 4.19 14.08 5.84
C LEU A 103 4.11 12.60 5.45
N MET A 104 3.54 11.75 6.31
CA MET A 104 3.37 10.33 6.00
C MET A 104 2.48 10.11 4.78
N ILE A 105 1.33 10.78 4.72
CA ILE A 105 0.41 10.60 3.59
C ILE A 105 0.93 11.26 2.31
N SER A 106 1.79 12.28 2.42
CA SER A 106 2.43 12.96 1.29
C SER A 106 3.71 12.25 0.81
N GLY A 107 4.37 11.45 1.65
CA GLY A 107 5.58 10.72 1.30
C GLY A 107 5.33 9.29 0.82
N ILE A 108 4.26 8.65 1.27
CA ILE A 108 3.92 7.27 0.90
C ILE A 108 2.86 7.30 -0.21
N GLN A 109 3.30 7.22 -1.47
CA GLN A 109 2.45 7.26 -2.67
C GLN A 109 3.00 6.36 -3.80
N PRO A 110 2.13 5.85 -4.70
CA PRO A 110 0.67 5.86 -4.64
C PRO A 110 0.13 4.92 -3.55
N ARG A 111 -1.08 5.20 -3.01
CA ARG A 111 -1.72 4.34 -2.01
C ARG A 111 -2.96 3.67 -2.58
N PRO A 112 -3.03 2.33 -2.57
CA PRO A 112 -4.26 1.65 -2.95
C PRO A 112 -5.38 2.01 -1.95
N ILE A 113 -6.60 2.16 -2.47
CA ILE A 113 -7.78 2.44 -1.66
C ILE A 113 -8.62 1.17 -1.60
N ALA A 114 -8.83 0.64 -0.40
CA ALA A 114 -9.73 -0.47 -0.16
C ALA A 114 -11.12 0.06 0.22
N PHE A 115 -12.16 -0.33 -0.53
CA PHE A 115 -13.55 -0.12 -0.14
C PHE A 115 -14.01 -1.31 0.68
N ILE A 116 -14.16 -1.12 2.00
CA ILE A 116 -14.50 -2.18 2.92
C ILE A 116 -16.01 -2.15 3.19
N SER A 117 -16.70 -3.19 2.74
CA SER A 117 -18.08 -3.47 3.12
C SER A 117 -18.10 -4.20 4.47
N SER A 118 -19.06 -3.85 5.31
CA SER A 118 -19.24 -4.41 6.65
C SER A 118 -20.71 -4.32 7.03
N VAL A 119 -21.16 -5.18 7.94
CA VAL A 119 -22.55 -5.17 8.42
C VAL A 119 -22.51 -5.05 9.94
N SER A 120 -23.40 -4.23 10.52
CA SER A 120 -23.53 -4.05 11.97
C SER A 120 -24.27 -5.20 12.63
N ALA A 121 -24.20 -5.31 13.96
CA ALA A 121 -24.93 -6.32 14.72
C ALA A 121 -26.46 -6.25 14.49
N SER A 122 -27.00 -5.06 14.21
CA SER A 122 -28.43 -4.85 13.86
C SER A 122 -28.76 -5.17 12.40
N GLY A 123 -27.78 -5.57 11.58
CA GLY A 123 -27.96 -5.89 10.16
C GLY A 123 -27.83 -4.71 9.22
N GLU A 124 -27.37 -3.54 9.70
CA GLU A 124 -27.18 -2.36 8.84
C GLU A 124 -25.89 -2.48 8.03
N GLU A 125 -25.98 -2.23 6.72
CA GLU A 125 -24.85 -2.25 5.80
C GLU A 125 -24.04 -0.95 5.87
N ASN A 126 -22.71 -1.06 5.83
CA ASN A 126 -21.77 0.05 5.84
C ASN A 126 -20.64 -0.20 4.84
N ILE A 127 -20.31 0.80 4.02
CA ILE A 127 -19.16 0.77 3.12
C ILE A 127 -18.28 2.01 3.36
N ALA A 128 -16.97 1.81 3.53
CA ALA A 128 -16.05 2.92 3.78
C ALA A 128 -14.70 2.72 3.07
N PRO A 129 -14.09 3.80 2.53
CA PRO A 129 -12.77 3.75 1.91
C PRO A 129 -11.63 3.83 2.95
N PHE A 130 -10.58 3.03 2.75
CA PHE A 130 -9.36 3.01 3.57
C PHE A 130 -8.11 3.04 2.67
N SER A 131 -7.25 4.03 2.86
CA SER A 131 -5.98 4.15 2.14
C SER A 131 -4.78 3.56 2.90
N PHE A 132 -4.96 3.18 4.16
CA PHE A 132 -3.95 2.48 4.95
C PHE A 132 -4.20 0.97 4.80
N PHE A 133 -3.98 0.49 3.57
CA PHE A 133 -4.26 -0.87 3.13
C PHE A 133 -3.02 -1.48 2.46
N GLN A 134 -2.71 -2.74 2.77
CA GLN A 134 -1.61 -3.51 2.18
C GLN A 134 -1.91 -5.01 2.10
N ALA A 135 -1.30 -5.71 1.13
CA ALA A 135 -1.20 -7.16 1.13
C ALA A 135 -0.01 -7.62 2.01
N LEU A 136 -0.19 -8.67 2.81
CA LEU A 136 0.82 -9.18 3.73
C LEU A 136 1.42 -10.52 3.28
N SER A 137 0.58 -11.47 2.86
CA SER A 137 1.02 -12.78 2.41
C SER A 137 0.10 -13.31 1.32
N PRO A 138 0.62 -13.98 0.28
CA PRO A 138 -0.21 -14.69 -0.69
C PRO A 138 -0.64 -16.09 -0.20
N SER A 139 0.05 -16.66 0.79
CA SER A 139 -0.26 -18.00 1.35
C SER A 139 0.15 -18.11 2.83
N PRO A 140 -0.79 -18.18 3.78
CA PRO A 140 -2.22 -17.93 3.57
C PRO A 140 -2.46 -16.51 3.03
N PRO A 141 -3.52 -16.27 2.24
CA PRO A 141 -3.83 -14.94 1.72
C PRO A 141 -4.20 -14.01 2.88
N LEU A 142 -3.32 -13.05 3.17
CA LEU A 142 -3.48 -12.09 4.26
C LEU A 142 -3.37 -10.67 3.72
N ILE A 143 -4.25 -9.81 4.19
CA ILE A 143 -4.24 -8.37 3.97
C ILE A 143 -4.30 -7.65 5.31
N MET A 144 -3.90 -6.39 5.31
CA MET A 144 -4.00 -5.50 6.46
C MET A 144 -4.76 -4.24 6.07
N ILE A 145 -5.70 -3.84 6.92
CA ILE A 145 -6.31 -2.51 6.92
C ILE A 145 -6.06 -1.86 8.28
N SER A 146 -5.73 -0.57 8.27
CA SER A 146 -5.61 0.22 9.49
C SER A 146 -6.72 1.27 9.56
N ALA A 147 -7.50 1.22 10.64
CA ALA A 147 -8.57 2.16 10.93
C ALA A 147 -8.10 3.21 11.94
N LEU A 148 -7.98 4.47 11.50
CA LEU A 148 -7.75 5.59 12.41
C LEU A 148 -9.06 5.91 13.17
N ASN A 149 -9.15 5.41 14.40
CA ASN A 149 -10.32 5.56 15.28
C ASN A 149 -10.25 6.85 16.11
N ALA A 150 -10.29 8.00 15.46
CA ALA A 150 -10.33 9.31 16.10
C ALA A 150 -11.21 10.30 15.31
N PRO A 151 -12.06 11.11 15.98
CA PRO A 151 -12.32 11.16 17.42
C PRO A 151 -13.24 10.03 17.93
N ARG A 152 -13.82 9.22 17.02
CA ARG A 152 -14.67 8.06 17.34
C ARG A 152 -14.16 6.81 16.66
N ILE A 153 -14.55 5.66 17.18
CA ILE A 153 -14.37 4.37 16.50
C ILE A 153 -15.21 4.37 15.22
N LYS A 154 -14.62 3.90 14.12
CA LYS A 154 -15.30 3.77 12.83
C LYS A 154 -16.26 2.59 12.86
N ASP A 155 -17.39 2.73 12.17
CA ASP A 155 -18.44 1.69 12.12
C ASP A 155 -17.89 0.38 11.54
N THR A 156 -17.00 0.46 10.53
CA THR A 156 -16.28 -0.71 10.00
C THR A 156 -15.53 -1.49 11.08
N THR A 157 -14.85 -0.81 12.02
CA THR A 157 -14.12 -1.48 13.11
C THR A 157 -15.09 -2.17 14.06
N THR A 158 -16.15 -1.48 14.49
CA THR A 158 -17.19 -2.04 15.36
C THR A 158 -17.86 -3.26 14.73
N ASN A 159 -18.17 -3.17 13.43
CA ASN A 159 -18.84 -4.21 12.67
C ASN A 159 -17.98 -5.48 12.53
N ILE A 160 -16.68 -5.33 12.25
CA ILE A 160 -15.74 -6.45 12.15
C ILE A 160 -15.58 -7.13 13.50
N GLN A 161 -15.38 -6.37 14.57
CA GLN A 161 -15.21 -6.92 15.93
C GLN A 161 -16.45 -7.69 16.42
N ALA A 162 -17.65 -7.23 16.06
CA ALA A 162 -18.89 -7.88 16.43
C ALA A 162 -19.16 -9.21 15.69
N ARG A 163 -18.43 -9.49 14.61
CA ARG A 163 -18.64 -10.65 13.73
C ARG A 163 -17.48 -11.65 13.70
N ASP A 164 -16.43 -11.44 14.48
CA ASP A 164 -15.33 -12.40 14.65
C ASP A 164 -15.79 -13.61 15.50
N HIS A 165 -16.29 -14.65 14.81
CA HIS A 165 -16.54 -16.01 15.31
C HIS A 165 -16.07 -17.06 14.29
#